data_AF-A0A9P1C129-F1
#
_entry.id   AF-A0A9P1C129-F1
#
_cell.length_a   1.000
_cell.length_b   1.000
_cell.length_c   1.000
_cell.angle_alpha   90.00
_cell.angle_beta   90.00
_cell.angle_gamma   90.00
#
_symmetry.space_group_name_H-M   'P 1'
#
loop_
_entity.id
_entity.type
_entity.pdbx_description
1 polymer ?
#
loop_
_entity_poly.entity_id
_entity_poly.type
_entity_poly.pdbx_seq_one_letter_code
_entity_poly.pdbx_strand_id
1 'polypeptide(L)'
;MNRSRHFPVPNKKVRRKKPLSNLKGTMDIDLLNPDAAEEKRRHKLKRMIQSPNSFFMDVKCPGCLQITTVFSHAQTVVLCGNCNQMLCQPTGGLARLTEGCSFRRKAD
;
A
#
# COMPACT_ATOMS: atom_id res chain seq x y z
N MET A 1 16.74 64.20 25.57
CA MET A 1 16.41 64.37 24.13
C MET A 1 16.93 63.19 23.32
N ASN A 2 16.10 62.70 22.40
CA ASN A 2 16.37 61.84 21.24
C ASN A 2 17.05 60.48 21.46
N ARG A 3 16.24 59.44 21.68
CA ARG A 3 16.49 58.12 21.08
C ARG A 3 15.33 57.78 20.16
N SER A 4 15.52 58.12 18.89
CA SER A 4 14.76 57.68 17.73
C SER A 4 14.67 56.15 17.72
N ARG A 5 13.54 55.60 18.17
CA ARG A 5 13.23 54.19 17.98
C ARG A 5 12.84 53.99 16.51
N HIS A 6 13.81 53.61 15.70
CA HIS A 6 13.53 52.93 14.43
C HIS A 6 12.76 51.64 14.76
N PHE A 7 11.46 51.64 14.48
CA PHE A 7 10.67 50.41 14.47
C PHE A 7 10.90 49.69 13.14
N PRO A 8 11.39 48.44 13.12
CA PRO A 8 11.47 47.67 11.90
C PRO A 8 10.05 47.33 11.42
N VAL A 9 9.71 47.72 10.20
CA VAL A 9 8.43 47.38 9.56
C VAL A 9 8.41 45.86 9.34
N PRO A 10 7.44 45.11 9.88
CA PRO A 10 7.34 43.68 9.63
C PRO A 10 7.00 43.47 8.15
N ASN A 11 7.89 42.75 7.48
CA ASN A 11 7.84 42.38 6.08
C ASN A 11 6.48 41.72 5.77
N LYS A 12 5.61 42.40 5.00
CA LYS A 12 4.32 41.87 4.54
C LYS A 12 4.58 40.69 3.62
N LYS A 13 4.72 39.48 4.19
CA LYS A 13 4.62 38.24 3.44
C LYS A 13 3.23 38.22 2.81
N VAL A 14 3.17 38.54 1.51
CA VAL A 14 1.99 38.33 0.66
C VAL A 14 1.63 36.87 0.85
N ARG A 15 0.56 36.60 1.62
CA ARG A 15 -0.03 35.26 1.71
C ARG A 15 -0.46 34.93 0.29
N ARG A 16 0.37 34.15 -0.42
CA ARG A 16 0.01 33.58 -1.72
C ARG A 16 -1.33 32.89 -1.51
N LYS A 17 -2.40 33.48 -2.06
CA LYS A 17 -3.72 32.86 -2.08
C LYS A 17 -3.51 31.51 -2.76
N LYS A 18 -3.66 30.41 -1.99
CA LYS A 18 -3.64 29.07 -2.59
C LYS A 18 -4.72 29.06 -3.67
N PRO A 19 -4.44 28.57 -4.89
CA PRO A 19 -5.44 28.50 -5.94
C PRO A 19 -6.67 27.73 -5.42
N LEU A 20 -7.85 28.17 -5.85
CA LEU A 20 -9.16 27.59 -5.53
C LEU A 20 -9.36 26.16 -6.10
N SER A 21 -8.29 25.40 -6.30
CA SER A 21 -8.33 24.03 -6.81
C SER A 21 -8.44 22.98 -5.70
N ASN A 22 -8.67 23.39 -4.45
CA ASN A 22 -8.64 22.48 -3.29
C ASN A 22 -9.84 22.61 -2.35
N LEU A 23 -11.00 23.03 -2.88
CA LEU A 23 -12.29 22.75 -2.26
C LEU A 23 -12.85 21.44 -2.84
N LYS A 24 -12.40 20.28 -2.35
CA LYS A 24 -13.22 19.04 -2.47
C LYS A 24 -14.15 18.97 -1.26
N GLY A 25 -14.94 20.04 -1.08
CA GLY A 25 -16.10 20.04 -0.20
C GLY A 25 -17.25 19.42 -0.97
N THR A 26 -17.78 18.29 -0.46
CA THR A 26 -19.12 17.76 -0.74
C THR A 26 -19.61 17.97 -2.19
N MET A 27 -18.91 17.37 -3.14
CA MET A 27 -19.44 17.15 -4.49
C MET A 27 -20.15 15.80 -4.46
N ASP A 28 -21.28 15.69 -5.16
CA ASP A 28 -22.08 14.47 -5.29
C ASP A 28 -21.18 13.25 -5.51
N ILE A 29 -21.31 12.25 -4.63
CA ILE A 29 -20.50 11.03 -4.71
C ILE A 29 -21.05 10.21 -5.87
N ASP A 30 -20.28 10.06 -6.95
CA ASP A 30 -20.61 9.11 -8.02
C ASP A 30 -20.51 7.69 -7.45
N LEU A 31 -21.67 7.13 -7.10
CA LEU A 31 -21.79 5.79 -6.53
C LEU A 31 -21.62 4.69 -7.58
N LEU A 32 -21.76 5.01 -8.88
CA LEU A 32 -21.71 4.03 -9.97
C LEU A 32 -20.32 3.92 -10.57
N ASN A 33 -19.49 4.97 -10.49
CA ASN A 33 -18.10 4.95 -10.96
C ASN A 33 -17.14 5.59 -9.93
N PRO A 34 -16.94 4.94 -8.77
CA PRO A 34 -16.00 5.43 -7.77
C PRO A 34 -14.57 5.43 -8.31
N ASP A 35 -13.77 6.39 -7.87
CA ASP A 35 -12.35 6.44 -8.22
C ASP A 35 -11.59 5.21 -7.67
N ALA A 36 -10.67 4.66 -8.46
CA ALA A 36 -9.91 3.46 -8.11
C ALA A 36 -9.07 3.62 -6.83
N ALA A 37 -8.62 4.84 -6.51
CA ALA A 37 -7.91 5.11 -5.26
C ALA A 37 -8.86 5.06 -4.06
N GLU A 38 -10.11 5.52 -4.21
CA GLU A 38 -11.12 5.45 -3.16
C GLU A 38 -11.56 4.01 -2.92
N GLU A 39 -11.74 3.20 -3.98
CA GLU A 39 -12.14 1.80 -3.85
C GLU A 39 -11.07 0.92 -3.17
N LYS A 40 -9.78 1.17 -3.44
CA LYS A 40 -8.67 0.46 -2.77
C LYS A 40 -8.60 0.72 -1.27
N ARG A 41 -9.04 1.91 -0.82
CA ARG A 41 -9.07 2.27 0.61
C ARG A 41 -10.25 1.64 1.35
N ARG A 42 -11.31 1.23 0.64
CA ARG A 42 -12.46 0.56 1.25
C ARG A 42 -12.11 -0.86 1.69
N HIS A 43 -12.74 -1.30 2.77
CA HIS A 43 -12.67 -2.69 3.21
C HIS A 43 -13.22 -3.62 2.11
N LYS A 44 -12.65 -4.82 1.96
CA LYS A 44 -12.99 -5.79 0.89
C LYS A 44 -14.48 -6.08 0.72
N LEU A 45 -15.27 -6.05 1.81
CA LEU A 45 -16.71 -6.28 1.79
C LEU A 45 -17.56 -5.02 1.46
N LYS A 46 -16.97 -3.83 1.53
CA LYS A 46 -17.63 -2.52 1.34
C LYS A 46 -17.23 -1.84 0.01
N ARG A 47 -16.50 -2.55 -0.84
CA ARG A 47 -16.24 -2.13 -2.22
C ARG A 47 -17.53 -2.19 -3.04
N MET A 48 -17.52 -1.57 -4.21
CA MET A 48 -18.65 -1.66 -5.13
C MET A 48 -18.92 -3.12 -5.50
N ILE A 49 -17.86 -3.83 -5.86
CA ILE A 49 -17.88 -5.28 -6.08
C ILE A 49 -16.94 -5.92 -5.07
N GLN A 50 -17.43 -6.95 -4.39
CA GLN A 50 -16.65 -7.67 -3.39
C GLN A 50 -15.59 -8.52 -4.07
N SER A 51 -14.33 -8.33 -3.67
CA SER A 51 -13.20 -9.09 -4.18
C SER A 51 -12.20 -9.38 -3.05
N PRO A 52 -11.52 -10.54 -3.07
CA PRO A 52 -10.51 -10.87 -2.07
C PRO A 52 -9.28 -9.94 -2.21
N ASN A 53 -8.58 -9.73 -1.09
CA ASN A 53 -7.27 -9.05 -1.08
C ASN A 53 -6.09 -10.02 -1.25
N SER A 54 -6.35 -11.31 -1.10
CA SER A 54 -5.36 -12.37 -1.20
C SER A 54 -5.08 -12.73 -2.65
N PHE A 55 -3.88 -13.22 -2.90
CA PHE A 55 -3.42 -13.69 -4.20
C PHE A 55 -2.52 -14.91 -4.05
N PHE A 56 -2.33 -15.62 -5.16
CA PHE A 56 -1.29 -16.65 -5.30
C PHE A 56 0.00 -16.03 -5.86
N MET A 57 1.13 -16.52 -5.39
CA MET A 57 2.44 -16.08 -5.83
C MET A 57 3.34 -17.27 -6.14
N ASP A 58 4.19 -17.12 -7.15
CA ASP A 58 5.23 -18.07 -7.50
C ASP A 58 6.48 -17.68 -6.71
N VAL A 59 6.89 -18.50 -5.75
CA VAL A 59 8.09 -18.28 -4.92
C VAL A 59 9.21 -19.16 -5.44
N LYS A 60 10.34 -18.55 -5.76
CA LYS A 60 11.55 -19.23 -6.20
C LYS A 60 12.45 -19.48 -5.00
N CYS A 61 12.83 -20.75 -4.81
CA CYS A 61 13.78 -21.16 -3.78
C CYS A 61 15.21 -20.70 -4.12
N PRO A 62 15.98 -20.13 -3.18
CA PRO A 62 17.36 -19.70 -3.43
C PRO A 62 18.33 -20.84 -3.73
N GLY A 63 18.13 -22.03 -3.14
CA GLY A 63 19.04 -23.18 -3.32
C GLY A 63 18.73 -24.03 -4.54
N CYS A 64 17.46 -24.39 -4.76
CA CYS A 64 17.05 -25.32 -5.81
C CYS A 64 16.58 -24.65 -7.11
N LEU A 65 16.38 -23.33 -7.10
CA LEU A 65 15.76 -22.55 -8.19
C LEU A 65 14.37 -23.03 -8.65
N GLN A 66 13.81 -24.04 -7.99
CA GLN A 66 12.45 -24.52 -8.17
C GLN A 66 11.46 -23.42 -7.77
N ILE A 67 10.41 -23.29 -8.59
CA ILE A 67 9.29 -22.38 -8.36
C ILE A 67 8.14 -23.16 -7.73
N THR A 68 7.64 -22.68 -6.60
CA THR A 68 6.49 -23.26 -5.90
C THR A 68 5.41 -22.19 -5.77
N THR A 69 4.16 -22.55 -6.08
CA THR A 69 3.00 -21.67 -5.88
C THR A 69 2.64 -21.61 -4.40
N VAL A 70 2.65 -20.42 -3.82
CA VAL A 70 2.35 -20.15 -2.41
C VAL A 70 1.18 -19.17 -2.30
N PHE A 71 0.32 -19.38 -1.32
CA PHE A 71 -0.75 -18.44 -1.01
C PHE A 71 -0.25 -17.28 -0.14
N SER A 72 -0.63 -16.05 -0.49
CA SER A 72 -0.19 -14.82 0.21
C SER A 72 -0.44 -14.79 1.72
N HIS A 73 -1.51 -15.45 2.20
CA HIS A 73 -1.87 -15.52 3.63
C HIS A 73 -1.82 -16.98 4.13
N ALA A 74 -0.76 -17.71 3.76
CA ALA A 74 -0.59 -19.11 4.16
C ALA A 74 -0.67 -19.27 5.69
N GLN A 75 -1.50 -20.22 6.15
CA GLN A 75 -1.68 -20.55 7.56
C GLN A 75 -0.62 -21.55 8.06
N THR A 76 -0.04 -22.33 7.16
CA THR A 76 0.99 -23.33 7.47
C THR A 76 2.34 -22.88 6.94
N VAL A 77 3.41 -23.44 7.53
CA VAL A 77 4.76 -23.31 6.99
C VAL A 77 4.82 -24.01 5.64
N VAL A 78 5.27 -23.29 4.60
CA VAL A 78 5.38 -23.85 3.25
C VAL A 78 6.83 -24.22 2.98
N LEU A 79 7.05 -25.47 2.58
CA LEU A 79 8.37 -26.02 2.27
C LEU A 79 8.54 -26.16 0.75
N CYS A 80 9.79 -26.05 0.28
CA CYS A 80 10.15 -26.36 -1.09
C CYS A 80 10.06 -27.88 -1.33
N GLY A 81 9.46 -28.30 -2.45
CA GLY A 81 9.26 -29.73 -2.74
C GLY A 81 10.55 -30.54 -2.97
N ASN A 82 11.67 -29.91 -3.37
CA ASN A 82 12.92 -30.61 -3.67
C ASN A 82 14.00 -30.48 -2.58
N CYS A 83 14.15 -29.31 -1.95
CA CYS A 83 15.15 -29.10 -0.88
C CYS A 83 14.59 -29.15 0.54
N ASN A 84 13.26 -29.27 0.71
CA ASN A 84 12.58 -29.12 2.01
C ASN A 84 12.92 -27.84 2.78
N GLN A 85 13.50 -26.84 2.10
CA GLN A 85 13.81 -25.55 2.70
C GLN A 85 12.52 -24.76 2.91
N MET A 86 12.44 -24.04 4.02
CA MET A 86 11.31 -23.21 4.36
C MET A 86 11.20 -22.01 3.40
N LEU A 87 10.05 -21.84 2.74
CA LEU A 87 9.77 -20.74 1.82
C LEU A 87 9.06 -19.56 2.51
N CYS A 88 8.12 -19.86 3.41
CA CYS A 88 7.45 -18.85 4.21
C CYS A 88 7.00 -19.35 5.59
N GLN A 89 6.90 -18.41 6.54
CA GLN A 89 6.30 -18.59 7.86
C GLN A 89 4.89 -17.99 7.90
N PRO A 90 3.93 -18.68 8.53
CA PRO A 90 2.59 -18.13 8.74
C PRO A 90 2.65 -16.96 9.72
N THR A 91 1.82 -15.95 9.46
CA THR A 91 1.60 -14.81 10.36
C THR A 91 0.09 -14.57 10.47
N GLY A 92 -0.34 -13.60 11.30
CA GLY A 92 -1.74 -13.18 11.35
C GLY A 92 -2.25 -12.46 10.09
N GLY A 93 -1.37 -12.16 9.13
CA GLY A 93 -1.70 -11.45 7.89
C GLY A 93 -0.99 -12.05 6.69
N LEU A 94 -0.20 -11.24 5.99
CA LEU A 94 0.63 -11.73 4.89
C LEU A 94 1.74 -12.64 5.43
N ALA A 95 1.92 -13.79 4.78
CA ALA A 95 2.96 -14.74 5.15
C ALA A 95 4.35 -14.09 5.01
N ARG A 96 5.25 -14.40 5.95
CA ARG A 96 6.62 -13.89 5.95
C ARG A 96 7.48 -14.80 5.07
N LEU A 97 7.97 -14.30 3.94
CA LEU A 97 8.91 -15.04 3.10
C LEU A 97 10.28 -15.18 3.77
N THR A 98 10.96 -16.29 3.53
CA THR A 98 12.34 -16.50 3.96
C THR A 98 13.29 -15.57 3.20
N GLU A 99 14.35 -15.13 3.87
CA GLU A 99 15.39 -14.30 3.26
C GLU A 99 15.99 -14.99 2.03
N GLY A 100 16.21 -14.23 0.95
CA GLY A 100 16.73 -14.75 -0.32
C GLY A 100 15.71 -15.40 -1.25
N CYS A 101 14.44 -15.56 -0.84
CA CYS A 101 13.38 -16.01 -1.74
C CYS A 101 12.90 -14.84 -2.63
N SER A 102 12.84 -15.06 -3.94
CA SER A 102 12.20 -14.12 -4.88
C SER A 102 10.78 -14.58 -5.18
N PHE A 103 9.84 -13.65 -5.37
CA PHE A 103 8.47 -13.99 -5.69
C PHE A 103 7.92 -13.18 -6.86
N ARG A 104 6.99 -13.79 -7.60
CA ARG A 104 6.17 -13.14 -8.62
C ARG A 104 4.71 -13.36 -8.28
N ARG A 105 3.88 -12.32 -8.37
CA ARG A 105 2.43 -12.48 -8.25
C ARG A 105 1.90 -13.21 -9.48
N LYS A 106 1.16 -14.29 -9.27
CA LYS A 106 0.47 -15.00 -10.35
C LYS A 106 -0.75 -14.18 -10.74
N ALA A 107 -0.97 -14.01 -12.05
CA ALA A 107 -2.22 -13.43 -12.55
C ALA A 107 -3.34 -14.47 -12.37
N ASP A 108 -4.50 -14.01 -11.92
CA ASP A 108 -5.71 -14.82 -11.74
C ASP A 108 -6.31 -15.24 -13.09
#